data_AF-A0A938PLK1-F1
#
_entry.id   AF-A0A938PLK1-F1
#
_cell.length_a   1.000
_cell.length_b   1.000
_cell.length_c   1.000
_cell.angle_alpha   90.00
_cell.angle_beta   90.00
_cell.angle_gamma   90.00
#
_symmetry.space_group_name_H-M   'P 1'
#
loop_
_entity.id
_entity.type
_entity.pdbx_description
1 polymer ?
#
loop_
_entity_poly.entity_id
_entity_poly.type
_entity_poly.pdbx_seq_one_letter_code
_entity_poly.pdbx_strand_id
1 'polypeptide(L)'
;MLAILSVPFLNQRLDARAVTGLLVSYTGVVLILLQGDFSKLPPFDGVGVLLALASTIIWAGYWILNRRSTGEAVPMLMWSFAFASLLLLPINALSGSSPTSVGMLSLTAGVWIGTVEMGVPFLLWRQALALSTNTARTGQLVFLSPFISMIFIATVLGETVTMWSVGGLVIIVTGILVSGRG
;
A
#
# COMPACT_ATOMS: atom_id res chain seq x y z
N MET A 1 -1.27 7.59 6.90
CA MET A 1 -2.72 7.88 6.95
C MET A 1 -3.54 6.91 7.81
N LEU A 2 -3.24 5.60 7.84
CA LEU A 2 -3.88 4.65 8.76
C LEU A 2 -3.91 5.16 10.22
N ALA A 3 -2.81 5.78 10.69
CA ALA A 3 -2.72 6.40 12.03
C ALA A 3 -3.58 7.67 12.23
N ILE A 4 -3.95 8.38 11.16
CA ILE A 4 -4.80 9.58 11.23
C ILE A 4 -6.29 9.18 11.22
N LEU A 5 -6.65 8.19 10.39
CA LEU A 5 -8.02 7.68 10.30
C LEU A 5 -8.42 6.75 11.48
N SER A 6 -7.45 6.23 12.24
CA SER A 6 -7.71 5.54 13.52
C SER A 6 -8.13 6.49 14.65
N VAL A 7 -7.95 7.80 14.53
CA VAL A 7 -8.37 8.75 15.57
C VAL A 7 -9.89 8.89 15.68
N PRO A 8 -10.64 9.14 14.59
CA PRO A 8 -12.10 9.18 14.68
C PRO A 8 -12.75 7.79 14.84
N PHE A 9 -12.13 6.72 14.33
CA PHE A 9 -12.74 5.38 14.31
C PHE A 9 -12.32 4.44 15.46
N LEU A 10 -11.19 4.72 16.13
CA LEU A 10 -10.64 3.91 17.23
C LEU A 10 -10.42 4.69 18.54
N ASN A 11 -10.78 5.98 18.60
CA ASN A 11 -10.65 6.81 19.81
C ASN A 11 -9.20 6.88 20.36
N GLN A 12 -8.20 6.68 19.50
CA GLN A 12 -6.79 6.79 19.87
C GLN A 12 -6.32 8.24 19.68
N ARG A 13 -5.77 8.83 20.73
CA ARG A 13 -5.16 10.18 20.67
C ARG A 13 -3.92 10.11 19.77
N LEU A 14 -3.86 10.93 18.72
CA LEU A 14 -2.64 11.13 17.94
C LEU A 14 -1.57 11.72 18.87
N ASP A 15 -0.61 10.89 19.26
CA ASP A 15 0.56 11.34 20.00
C ASP A 15 1.42 12.25 19.09
N ALA A 16 2.09 13.25 19.66
CA ALA A 16 2.96 14.17 18.93
C ALA A 16 4.09 13.42 18.18
N ARG A 17 4.48 12.25 18.71
CA ARG A 17 5.42 11.32 18.07
C ARG A 17 4.89 10.70 16.79
N ALA A 18 3.59 10.42 16.72
CA ALA A 18 2.95 9.90 15.51
C ALA A 18 2.90 10.95 14.40
N VAL A 19 2.59 12.21 14.76
CA VAL A 19 2.58 13.33 13.80
C VAL A 19 3.99 13.62 13.27
N THR A 20 4.99 13.69 14.15
CA THR A 20 6.39 13.91 13.74
C THR A 20 6.92 12.76 12.87
N GLY A 21 6.67 11.51 13.25
CA GLY A 21 7.05 10.34 12.44
C GLY A 21 6.39 10.34 11.05
N LEU A 22 5.14 10.78 10.95
CA LEU A 22 4.44 10.93 9.67
C LEU A 22 5.08 12.00 8.78
N LEU A 23 5.39 13.18 9.33
CA LEU A 23 6.04 14.27 8.58
C LEU A 23 7.43 13.87 8.07
N VAL A 24 8.22 13.20 8.91
CA VAL A 24 9.52 12.64 8.53
C VAL A 24 9.36 11.64 7.41
N SER A 25 8.41 10.70 7.52
CA SER A 25 8.17 9.70 6.48
C SER A 25 7.76 10.33 5.15
N TYR A 26 6.91 11.35 5.19
CA TYR A 26 6.46 12.06 3.99
C TYR A 26 7.61 12.80 3.29
N THR A 27 8.53 13.37 4.08
CA THR A 27 9.75 13.99 3.55
C THR A 27 10.61 12.97 2.79
N GLY A 28 10.73 11.75 3.32
CA GLY A 28 11.43 10.67 2.63
C GLY A 28 10.80 10.29 1.29
N VAL A 29 9.46 10.24 1.20
CA VAL A 29 8.74 9.99 -0.06
C VAL A 29 9.02 11.09 -1.09
N VAL A 30 8.97 12.36 -0.67
CA VAL A 30 9.27 13.50 -1.55
C VAL A 30 10.71 13.43 -2.09
N LEU A 31 11.67 13.05 -1.26
CA LEU A 31 13.07 12.87 -1.70
C LEU A 31 13.23 11.76 -2.75
N ILE A 32 12.52 10.64 -2.59
CA ILE A 32 12.53 9.55 -3.59
C ILE A 32 11.92 10.02 -4.91
N LEU A 33 10.80 10.73 -4.86
CA LEU A 33 10.11 11.21 -6.07
C LEU A 33 10.93 12.24 -6.84
N LEU A 34 11.59 13.15 -6.13
CA LEU A 34 12.40 14.19 -6.75
C LEU A 34 13.74 13.67 -7.27
N GLN A 35 14.28 12.59 -6.68
CA GLN A 35 15.61 12.05 -6.99
C GLN A 35 16.71 13.14 -7.05
N GLY A 36 16.58 14.19 -6.23
CA GLY A 36 17.50 15.34 -6.21
C GLY A 36 17.22 16.44 -7.22
N ASP A 37 16.21 16.30 -8.08
CA ASP A 37 15.80 17.30 -9.08
C ASP A 37 14.50 18.02 -8.68
N PHE A 38 14.65 19.13 -7.96
CA PHE A 38 13.55 19.96 -7.46
C PHE A 38 12.79 20.70 -8.56
N SER A 39 13.28 20.68 -9.81
CA SER A 39 12.61 21.32 -10.94
C SER A 39 11.49 20.45 -11.55
N LYS A 40 11.42 19.16 -11.18
CA LYS A 40 10.42 18.20 -11.66
C LYS A 40 9.09 18.20 -10.89
N LEU A 41 8.85 19.18 -10.02
CA LEU A 41 7.58 19.26 -9.28
C LEU A 41 6.43 19.45 -10.28
N PRO A 42 5.50 18.47 -10.39
CA PRO A 42 4.36 18.62 -11.27
C PRO A 42 3.48 19.79 -10.80
N PRO A 43 2.73 20.42 -11.71
CA PRO A 43 1.76 21.45 -11.33
C PRO A 43 0.75 20.86 -10.34
N PHE A 44 0.30 21.71 -9.41
CA PHE A 44 -0.66 21.31 -8.40
C PHE A 44 -2.00 20.94 -9.04
N ASP A 45 -2.36 19.65 -9.00
CA ASP A 45 -3.67 19.15 -9.40
C ASP A 45 -4.57 18.90 -8.19
N GLY A 46 -5.46 19.85 -7.90
CA GLY A 46 -6.39 19.75 -6.78
C GLY A 46 -7.38 18.58 -6.89
N VAL A 47 -7.74 18.17 -8.11
CA VAL A 47 -8.66 17.03 -8.33
C VAL A 47 -7.94 15.73 -8.00
N GLY A 48 -6.71 15.56 -8.48
CA GLY A 48 -5.85 14.43 -8.13
C GLY A 48 -5.63 14.32 -6.62
N VAL A 49 -5.37 15.43 -5.94
CA VAL A 49 -5.23 15.47 -4.47
C VAL A 49 -6.52 15.03 -3.79
N LEU A 50 -7.69 15.53 -4.22
CA LEU A 50 -8.97 15.13 -3.64
C LEU A 50 -9.26 13.64 -3.84
N LEU A 51 -9.00 13.11 -5.03
CA LEU A 51 -9.17 11.69 -5.35
C LEU A 51 -8.21 10.81 -4.52
N ALA A 52 -6.97 11.22 -4.33
CA ALA A 52 -6.01 10.52 -3.49
C ALA A 52 -6.45 10.48 -2.02
N LEU A 53 -6.98 11.60 -1.50
CA LEU A 53 -7.55 11.67 -0.15
C LEU A 53 -8.77 10.76 -0.02
N ALA A 54 -9.70 10.79 -0.98
CA ALA A 54 -10.88 9.93 -0.99
C ALA A 54 -10.51 8.43 -1.04
N SER A 55 -9.56 8.05 -1.91
CA SER A 55 -9.03 6.68 -2.01
C SER A 55 -8.43 6.23 -0.68
N THR A 56 -7.73 7.12 0.02
CA THR A 56 -7.15 6.81 1.32
C THR A 56 -8.20 6.56 2.40
N ILE A 57 -9.33 7.27 2.37
CA ILE A 57 -10.46 7.04 3.28
C ILE A 57 -11.09 5.67 3.00
N ILE A 58 -11.34 5.34 1.72
CA ILE A 58 -11.87 4.03 1.30
C ILE A 58 -10.94 2.91 1.77
N TRP A 59 -9.63 3.06 1.55
CA TRP A 59 -8.61 2.09 1.97
C TRP A 59 -8.59 1.87 3.48
N ALA A 60 -8.59 2.94 4.28
CA ALA A 60 -8.62 2.82 5.73
C ALA A 60 -9.92 2.18 6.21
N GLY A 61 -11.06 2.55 5.63
CA GLY A 61 -12.36 1.95 5.91
C GLY A 61 -12.37 0.45 5.63
N TYR A 62 -11.82 0.02 4.50
CA TYR A 62 -11.68 -1.40 4.14
C TYR A 62 -10.92 -2.17 5.22
N TRP A 63 -9.76 -1.67 5.66
CA TRP A 63 -8.97 -2.34 6.71
C TRP A 63 -9.68 -2.38 8.07
N ILE A 64 -10.36 -1.31 8.46
CA ILE A 64 -11.12 -1.25 9.71
C ILE A 64 -12.29 -2.25 9.69
N LEU A 65 -13.05 -2.30 8.59
CA LEU A 65 -14.16 -3.24 8.42
C LEU A 65 -13.66 -4.69 8.36
N ASN A 66 -12.57 -4.96 7.63
CA ASN A 66 -11.95 -6.28 7.59
C ASN A 66 -11.49 -6.75 8.97
N ARG A 67 -10.94 -5.84 9.80
CA ARG A 67 -10.53 -6.18 11.17
C ARG A 67 -11.71 -6.55 12.08
N ARG A 68 -12.89 -5.97 11.85
CA ARG A 68 -14.12 -6.27 12.60
C ARG A 68 -14.82 -7.53 12.08
N SER A 69 -14.53 -7.95 10.85
CA SER A 69 -15.12 -9.14 10.28
C SER A 69 -14.49 -10.40 10.89
N THR A 70 -15.32 -11.24 11.48
CA THR A 70 -14.94 -12.55 12.05
C THR A 70 -15.00 -13.68 11.03
N GLY A 71 -15.28 -13.37 9.75
CA GLY A 71 -15.41 -14.35 8.68
C GLY A 71 -14.10 -15.04 8.29
N GLU A 72 -14.24 -16.22 7.69
CA GLU A 72 -13.13 -16.95 7.10
C GLU A 72 -12.44 -16.12 5.99
N ALA A 73 -11.12 -16.23 5.90
CA ALA A 73 -10.28 -15.42 5.01
C ALA A 73 -10.65 -15.58 3.54
N VAL A 74 -10.81 -16.84 3.14
CA VAL A 74 -10.95 -17.22 1.73
C VAL A 74 -12.28 -16.72 1.16
N PRO A 75 -13.45 -16.95 1.81
CA PRO A 75 -14.71 -16.37 1.33
C PRO A 75 -14.70 -14.85 1.30
N MET A 76 -14.08 -14.18 2.28
CA MET A 76 -14.04 -12.72 2.32
C MET A 76 -13.18 -12.12 1.22
N LEU A 77 -12.04 -12.74 0.92
CA LEU A 77 -11.18 -12.35 -0.19
C LEU A 77 -11.87 -12.59 -1.54
N MET A 78 -12.53 -13.75 -1.69
CA MET A 78 -13.34 -14.06 -2.87
C MET A 78 -14.44 -13.02 -3.10
N TRP A 79 -15.21 -12.67 -2.07
CA TRP A 79 -16.24 -11.64 -2.19
C TRP A 79 -15.66 -10.26 -2.52
N SER A 80 -14.51 -9.91 -1.93
CA SER A 80 -13.83 -8.65 -2.25
C SER A 80 -13.46 -8.58 -3.73
N PHE A 81 -12.89 -9.66 -4.29
CA PHE A 81 -12.55 -9.73 -5.71
C PHE A 81 -13.78 -9.81 -6.62
N ALA A 82 -14.83 -10.52 -6.22
CA ALA A 82 -16.07 -10.61 -6.97
C ALA A 82 -16.75 -9.25 -7.09
N PHE A 83 -16.90 -8.52 -5.97
CA PHE A 83 -17.45 -7.17 -5.98
C PHE A 83 -16.55 -6.18 -6.73
N ALA A 84 -15.22 -6.25 -6.55
CA ALA A 84 -14.29 -5.42 -7.31
C ALA A 84 -14.43 -5.65 -8.82
N SER A 85 -14.51 -6.91 -9.25
CA SER A 85 -14.71 -7.27 -10.66
C SER A 85 -16.06 -6.77 -11.18
N LEU A 86 -17.12 -6.95 -10.40
CA LEU A 86 -18.47 -6.48 -10.76
C LEU A 86 -18.53 -4.96 -10.92
N LEU A 87 -17.80 -4.20 -10.11
CA LEU A 87 -17.76 -2.74 -10.20
C LEU A 87 -16.84 -2.24 -11.33
N LEU A 88 -15.69 -2.90 -11.53
CA LEU A 88 -14.69 -2.48 -12.52
C LEU A 88 -15.08 -2.84 -13.96
N LEU A 89 -15.80 -3.93 -14.19
CA LEU A 89 -16.23 -4.35 -15.53
C LEU A 89 -17.12 -3.29 -16.24
N PRO A 90 -18.18 -2.75 -15.61
CA PRO A 90 -18.98 -1.67 -16.19
C PRO A 90 -18.19 -0.38 -16.38
N ILE A 91 -17.32 -0.02 -15.42
CA ILE A 91 -16.49 1.19 -15.53
C ILE A 91 -15.56 1.08 -16.75
N ASN A 92 -14.94 -0.08 -16.96
CA ASN A 92 -14.11 -0.35 -18.13
C ASN A 92 -14.93 -0.28 -19.44
N ALA A 93 -16.15 -0.82 -19.45
CA ALA A 93 -17.03 -0.76 -20.61
C ALA A 93 -17.48 0.68 -20.95
N LEU A 94 -17.72 1.50 -19.93
CA LEU A 94 -18.16 2.91 -20.08
C LEU A 94 -17.02 3.87 -20.40
N SER A 95 -15.77 3.51 -20.06
CA SER A 95 -14.59 4.36 -20.29
C SER A 95 -14.17 4.46 -21.76
N GLY A 96 -14.87 3.76 -22.67
CA GLY A 96 -14.58 3.81 -24.11
C GLY A 96 -13.26 3.14 -24.51
N SER A 97 -12.53 2.56 -23.56
CA SER A 97 -11.42 1.66 -23.81
C SER A 97 -11.96 0.44 -24.52
N SER A 98 -11.72 0.35 -25.83
CA SER A 98 -11.95 -0.87 -26.60
C SER A 98 -11.25 -2.01 -25.87
N PRO A 99 -11.85 -3.22 -25.76
CA PRO A 99 -11.14 -4.35 -25.15
C PRO A 99 -9.85 -4.52 -25.94
N THR A 100 -8.71 -4.13 -25.37
CA THR A 100 -7.42 -4.56 -25.88
C THR A 100 -7.52 -6.07 -25.96
N SER A 101 -7.31 -6.62 -27.15
CA SER A 101 -7.46 -8.06 -27.43
C SER A 101 -7.07 -8.84 -26.19
N VAL A 102 -8.02 -9.55 -25.57
CA VAL A 102 -7.76 -10.34 -24.36
C VAL A 102 -6.90 -11.53 -24.79
N GLY A 103 -5.61 -11.25 -24.94
CA GLY A 103 -4.62 -12.21 -25.35
C GLY A 103 -4.33 -13.15 -24.20
N MET A 104 -3.73 -14.29 -24.52
CA MET A 104 -3.26 -15.25 -23.52
C MET A 104 -2.35 -14.59 -22.47
N LEU A 105 -1.58 -13.57 -22.87
CA LEU A 105 -0.73 -12.80 -21.96
C LEU A 105 -1.53 -12.05 -20.89
N SER A 106 -2.64 -11.38 -21.26
CA SER A 106 -3.46 -10.63 -20.31
C SER A 106 -4.16 -11.56 -19.30
N LEU A 107 -4.62 -12.73 -19.77
CA LEU A 107 -5.22 -13.75 -18.90
C LEU A 107 -4.21 -14.35 -17.93
N THR A 108 -3.03 -14.72 -18.43
CA THR A 108 -1.96 -15.30 -17.60
C THR A 108 -1.40 -14.27 -16.61
N ALA A 109 -1.26 -13.00 -17.01
CA ALA A 109 -0.90 -11.92 -16.09
C ALA A 109 -1.98 -11.70 -15.02
N GLY A 110 -3.27 -11.74 -15.39
CA GLY A 110 -4.37 -11.63 -14.43
C GLY A 110 -4.37 -12.77 -13.40
N VAL A 111 -4.17 -14.01 -13.85
CA VAL A 111 -4.04 -15.19 -12.96
C VAL A 111 -2.81 -15.06 -12.06
N TRP A 112 -1.69 -14.57 -12.59
CA TRP A 112 -0.46 -14.34 -11.85
C TRP A 112 -0.68 -13.31 -10.73
N ILE A 113 -1.21 -12.12 -11.05
CA ILE A 113 -1.47 -11.06 -10.07
C ILE A 113 -2.48 -11.54 -9.01
N GLY A 114 -3.58 -12.16 -9.46
CA GLY A 114 -4.62 -12.66 -8.56
C GLY A 114 -4.12 -13.74 -7.59
N THR A 115 -3.28 -14.66 -8.07
CA THR A 115 -2.82 -15.80 -7.26
C THR A 115 -1.55 -15.48 -6.48
N VAL A 116 -0.51 -14.97 -7.15
CA VAL A 116 0.84 -14.82 -6.61
C VAL A 116 1.04 -13.49 -5.89
N GLU A 117 0.49 -12.40 -6.40
CA GLU A 117 0.67 -11.07 -5.75
C GLU A 117 -0.37 -10.80 -4.68
N MET A 118 -1.61 -11.24 -4.90
CA MET A 118 -2.71 -10.94 -3.98
C MET A 118 -3.15 -12.15 -3.16
N GLY A 119 -3.49 -13.29 -3.77
CA GLY A 119 -4.07 -14.44 -3.08
C GLY A 119 -3.14 -15.07 -2.04
N VAL A 120 -2.01 -15.64 -2.49
CA VAL A 120 -1.04 -16.33 -1.64
C VAL A 120 -0.49 -15.40 -0.55
N PRO A 121 -0.05 -14.16 -0.83
CA PRO A 121 0.49 -13.28 0.21
C PRO A 121 -0.54 -12.91 1.27
N PHE A 122 -1.81 -12.71 0.90
CA PHE A 122 -2.85 -12.37 1.87
C PHE A 122 -3.17 -13.54 2.81
N LEU A 123 -3.19 -14.76 2.28
CA LEU A 123 -3.35 -15.98 3.07
C LEU A 123 -2.16 -16.20 4.02
N LEU A 124 -0.93 -16.09 3.51
CA LEU A 124 0.29 -16.19 4.31
C LEU A 124 0.34 -15.11 5.40
N TRP A 125 -0.03 -13.87 5.07
CA TRP A 125 -0.08 -12.78 6.03
C TRP A 125 -1.09 -13.06 7.16
N ARG A 126 -2.28 -13.57 6.82
CA ARG A 126 -3.26 -13.96 7.83
C ARG A 126 -2.78 -15.12 8.69
N GLN A 127 -2.16 -16.15 8.10
CA GLN A 127 -1.59 -17.26 8.86
C GLN A 127 -0.47 -16.79 9.79
N ALA A 128 0.42 -15.93 9.30
CA ALA A 128 1.50 -15.34 10.09
C ALA A 128 0.95 -14.54 11.28
N LEU A 129 -0.12 -13.76 11.09
CA LEU A 129 -0.78 -13.04 12.17
C LEU A 129 -1.50 -13.97 13.16
N ALA A 130 -2.15 -15.04 12.68
CA ALA A 130 -2.89 -15.98 13.52
C ALA A 130 -1.96 -16.87 14.36
N LEU A 131 -0.80 -17.25 13.82
CA LEU A 131 0.19 -18.10 14.49
C LEU A 131 1.20 -17.30 15.33
N SER A 132 1.26 -15.98 15.17
CA SER A 132 2.22 -15.15 15.89
C SER A 132 1.81 -14.92 17.35
N THR A 133 2.76 -15.15 18.25
CA THR A 133 2.64 -14.78 19.66
C THR A 133 2.68 -13.27 19.90
N ASN A 134 3.20 -12.50 18.93
CA ASN A 134 3.28 -11.05 19.00
C ASN A 134 2.96 -10.43 17.62
N THR A 135 1.69 -10.14 17.40
CA THR A 135 1.17 -9.53 16.17
C THR A 135 1.83 -8.19 15.84
N ALA A 136 2.27 -7.43 16.84
CA ALA A 136 2.98 -6.16 16.62
C ALA A 136 4.37 -6.38 16.00
N ARG A 137 5.13 -7.39 16.45
CA ARG A 137 6.43 -7.74 15.83
C ARG A 137 6.25 -8.28 14.41
N THR A 138 5.26 -9.12 14.17
CA THR A 138 4.94 -9.60 12.81
C THR A 138 4.55 -8.44 11.89
N GLY A 139 3.79 -7.47 12.41
CA GLY A 139 3.47 -6.21 11.73
C GLY A 139 4.70 -5.43 11.28
N GLN A 140 5.77 -5.42 12.07
CA GLN A 140 7.01 -4.69 11.75
C GLN A 140 7.78 -5.30 10.56
N LEU A 141 7.56 -6.59 10.23
CA LEU A 141 8.21 -7.23 9.08
C LEU A 141 7.81 -6.58 7.75
N VAL A 142 6.66 -5.92 7.68
CA VAL A 142 6.22 -5.16 6.49
C VAL A 142 7.22 -4.05 6.14
N PHE A 143 7.92 -3.48 7.13
CA PHE A 143 8.92 -2.45 6.88
C PHE A 143 10.20 -2.98 6.23
N LEU A 144 10.39 -4.29 6.18
CA LEU A 144 11.48 -4.91 5.42
C LEU A 144 11.18 -4.96 3.91
N SER A 145 9.89 -4.94 3.53
CA SER A 145 9.43 -4.98 2.13
C SER A 145 10.16 -3.98 1.22
N PRO A 146 10.22 -2.67 1.52
CA PRO A 146 10.85 -1.72 0.60
C PRO A 146 12.37 -1.92 0.45
N PHE A 147 13.07 -2.47 1.46
CA PHE A 147 14.48 -2.84 1.32
C PHE A 147 14.66 -4.05 0.39
N ILE A 148 13.84 -5.08 0.58
CA ILE A 148 13.86 -6.28 -0.29
C ILE A 148 13.50 -5.90 -1.72
N SER A 149 12.47 -5.07 -1.91
CA SER A 149 12.08 -4.55 -3.22
C SER A 149 13.22 -3.77 -3.88
N MET A 150 13.96 -2.96 -3.12
CA MET A 150 15.13 -2.25 -3.64
C MET A 150 16.25 -3.19 -4.11
N ILE A 151 16.51 -4.27 -3.38
CA ILE A 151 17.46 -5.32 -3.81
C ILE A 151 16.99 -5.93 -5.13
N PHE A 152 15.72 -6.31 -5.25
CA PHE A 152 15.19 -6.88 -6.49
C PHE A 152 15.22 -5.90 -7.66
N ILE A 153 14.94 -4.62 -7.43
CA ILE A 153 15.05 -3.58 -8.46
C ILE A 153 16.50 -3.47 -8.95
N ALA A 154 17.47 -3.51 -8.04
CA ALA A 154 18.90 -3.46 -8.39
C ALA A 154 19.39 -4.72 -9.13
N THR A 155 18.99 -5.91 -8.68
CA THR A 155 19.56 -7.18 -9.16
C THR A 155 18.77 -7.85 -10.28
N VAL A 156 17.43 -7.77 -10.24
CA VAL A 156 16.54 -8.45 -11.20
C VAL A 156 16.17 -7.50 -12.34
N LEU A 157 15.75 -6.27 -12.02
CA LEU A 157 15.39 -5.27 -13.04
C LEU A 157 16.63 -4.57 -13.63
N GLY A 158 17.76 -4.60 -12.90
CA GLY A 158 19.01 -3.95 -13.33
C GLY A 158 18.94 -2.42 -13.28
N GLU A 159 18.00 -1.85 -12.52
CA GLU A 159 17.86 -0.41 -12.39
C GLU A 159 18.90 0.17 -11.42
N THR A 160 19.42 1.35 -11.73
CA THR A 160 20.38 2.04 -10.86
C THR A 160 19.67 2.61 -9.64
N VAL A 161 19.89 1.98 -8.48
CA VAL A 161 19.43 2.52 -7.20
C VAL A 161 20.23 3.78 -6.86
N THR A 162 19.57 4.94 -6.96
CA THR A 162 20.21 6.22 -6.66
C THR A 162 20.41 6.41 -5.15
N MET A 163 21.39 7.25 -4.77
CA MET A 163 21.62 7.62 -3.37
C MET A 163 20.38 8.28 -2.73
N TRP A 164 19.57 8.98 -3.53
CA TRP A 164 18.31 9.59 -3.10
C TRP A 164 17.25 8.54 -2.75
N SER A 165 17.16 7.44 -3.52
CA SER A 165 16.27 6.32 -3.20
C SER A 165 16.65 5.67 -1.87
N VAL A 166 17.95 5.45 -1.63
CA VAL A 166 18.44 4.87 -0.36
C VAL A 166 18.19 5.84 0.81
N GLY A 167 18.56 7.11 0.67
CA GLY A 167 18.36 8.12 1.71
C GLY A 167 16.88 8.34 2.05
N GLY A 168 16.03 8.43 1.03
CA GLY A 168 14.58 8.55 1.21
C GLY A 168 13.98 7.32 1.91
N LEU A 169 14.45 6.11 1.56
CA LEU A 169 14.02 4.88 2.23
C LEU A 169 14.41 4.85 3.71
N VAL A 170 15.65 5.23 4.04
CA VAL A 170 16.12 5.32 5.44
C VAL A 170 15.28 6.32 6.22
N ILE A 171 14.94 7.48 5.63
CA ILE A 171 14.09 8.50 6.24
C ILE A 171 12.67 7.97 6.48
N ILE A 172 12.07 7.28 5.51
CA ILE A 172 10.75 6.64 5.65
C ILE A 172 10.75 5.67 6.81
N VAL A 173 11.72 4.76 6.86
CA VAL A 173 11.79 3.72 7.88
C VAL A 173 12.03 4.33 9.25
N THR A 174 12.89 5.34 9.35
CA THR A 174 13.14 6.07 10.61
C THR A 174 11.87 6.78 11.08
N GLY A 175 11.15 7.46 10.20
CA GLY A 175 9.88 8.13 10.52
C GLY A 175 8.83 7.15 11.04
N ILE A 176 8.73 5.97 10.44
CA ILE A 176 7.81 4.93 10.90
C ILE A 176 8.24 4.34 12.25
N LEU A 177 9.53 4.09 12.47
CA LEU A 177 10.04 3.60 13.75
C LEU A 177 9.86 4.60 14.90
N VAL A 178 9.89 5.90 14.61
CA VAL A 178 9.56 6.96 15.58
C VAL A 178 8.06 6.98 15.85
N SER A 179 7.23 6.82 14.82
CA SER A 179 5.76 6.77 14.96
C SER A 179 5.26 5.52 15.69
N GLY A 180 5.93 4.38 15.56
CA GLY A 180 5.47 3.09 16.10
C GLY A 180 5.89 2.79 17.55
N ARG A 181 6.58 3.70 18.22
CA ARG A 181 7.03 3.57 19.62
C ARG A 181 6.09 4.25 20.65
N GLY A 182 4.84 4.52 20.26
CA GLY A 182 3.79 5.09 21.12
C GLY A 182 2.74 4.06 21.50
#